data_AF-A0A084GNK5-F1
#
_entry.id   AF-A0A084GNK5-F1
#
_cell.length_a   1.000
_cell.length_b   1.000
_cell.length_c   1.000
_cell.angle_alpha   90.00
_cell.angle_beta   90.00
_cell.angle_gamma   90.00
#
_symmetry.space_group_name_H-M   'P 1'
#
loop_
_entity.id
_entity.type
_entity.pdbx_description
1 polymer ?
#
loop_
_entity_poly.entity_id
_entity_poly.type
_entity_poly.pdbx_seq_one_letter_code
_entity_poly.pdbx_strand_id
1 'polypeptide(L)'
;MDWNNNDQSEREKTKLWSKLGCFFSVVIIGLLIISAAAWYLLSPQETRLKVSDSPNHVNSIEIVKREDFPSPSIRINYRNKSIMKTKIPDEISVEWKSDYEAVVTLTKQGREPDIVHVDF
;
A
#
# COMPACT_ATOMS: atom_id res chain seq x y z
N MET A 1 60.67 -27.68 -16.05
CA MET A 1 60.33 -26.32 -15.60
C MET A 1 58.99 -25.93 -16.20
N ASP A 2 57.92 -25.77 -15.41
CA ASP A 2 56.71 -24.98 -15.80
C ASP A 2 55.78 -24.72 -14.59
N TRP A 3 56.34 -24.30 -13.44
CA TRP A 3 55.55 -24.10 -12.21
C TRP A 3 55.26 -22.62 -11.90
N ASN A 4 55.69 -21.68 -12.74
CA ASN A 4 55.63 -20.24 -12.45
C ASN A 4 54.43 -19.52 -13.11
N ASN A 5 53.75 -20.15 -14.08
CA ASN A 5 52.72 -19.49 -14.88
C ASN A 5 51.31 -19.56 -14.27
N ASN A 6 51.03 -20.55 -13.40
CA ASN A 6 49.69 -20.72 -12.81
C ASN A 6 49.41 -19.71 -11.68
N ASP A 7 50.39 -19.39 -10.85
CA ASP A 7 50.19 -18.50 -9.68
C ASP A 7 49.97 -17.03 -10.07
N GLN A 8 50.53 -16.56 -11.19
CA GLN A 8 50.24 -15.23 -11.72
C GLN A 8 48.81 -15.14 -12.28
N SER A 9 48.35 -16.19 -12.97
CA SER A 9 47.00 -16.24 -13.54
C SER A 9 45.90 -16.16 -12.48
N GLU A 10 46.07 -16.87 -11.35
CA GLU A 10 45.08 -16.89 -10.27
C GLU A 10 45.02 -15.56 -9.49
N ARG A 11 46.15 -14.87 -9.32
CA ARG A 11 46.21 -13.54 -8.68
C ARG A 11 45.57 -12.44 -9.53
N GLU A 12 45.63 -12.55 -10.86
CA GLU A 12 44.95 -11.61 -11.76
C GLU A 12 43.44 -11.83 -11.82
N LYS A 13 43.00 -13.09 -11.79
CA LYS A 13 41.57 -13.46 -11.75
C LYS A 13 40.89 -12.96 -10.47
N THR A 14 41.55 -13.05 -9.31
CA THR A 14 41.03 -12.54 -8.04
C THR A 14 40.96 -11.01 -7.99
N LYS A 15 41.96 -10.30 -8.53
CA LYS A 15 41.94 -8.81 -8.61
C LYS A 15 40.81 -8.28 -9.51
N LEU A 16 40.55 -8.95 -10.63
CA LEU A 16 39.45 -8.59 -11.52
C LEU A 16 38.09 -8.89 -10.88
N TRP A 17 37.92 -10.04 -10.22
CA TRP A 17 36.70 -10.38 -9.49
C TRP A 17 36.38 -9.40 -8.35
N SER A 18 37.39 -8.95 -7.57
CA SER A 18 37.17 -7.93 -6.55
C SER A 18 36.78 -6.56 -7.11
N LYS A 19 37.32 -6.17 -8.28
CA LYS A 19 36.95 -4.91 -8.95
C LYS A 19 35.54 -4.97 -9.58
N LEU A 20 35.19 -6.09 -10.22
CA LEU A 20 33.86 -6.33 -10.75
C LEU A 20 32.83 -6.39 -9.62
N GLY A 21 33.12 -7.06 -8.51
CA GLY A 21 32.23 -7.15 -7.35
C GLY A 21 31.90 -5.80 -6.71
N CYS A 22 32.88 -4.90 -6.60
CA CYS A 22 32.64 -3.54 -6.11
C CYS A 22 31.76 -2.72 -7.06
N PHE A 23 32.00 -2.82 -8.37
CA PHE A 23 31.19 -2.12 -9.37
C PHE A 23 29.73 -2.61 -9.37
N PHE A 24 29.53 -3.93 -9.32
CA PHE A 24 28.18 -4.50 -9.19
C PHE A 24 27.51 -4.09 -7.88
N SER A 25 28.25 -4.03 -6.77
CA SER A 25 27.71 -3.57 -5.49
C SER A 25 27.18 -2.13 -5.57
N VAL A 26 27.92 -1.22 -6.19
CA VAL A 26 27.49 0.19 -6.34
C VAL A 26 26.24 0.28 -7.23
N VAL A 27 26.21 -0.46 -8.33
CA VAL A 27 25.06 -0.49 -9.25
C VAL A 27 23.81 -1.05 -8.56
N ILE A 28 23.94 -2.15 -7.82
CA ILE A 28 22.82 -2.77 -7.08
C ILE A 28 22.28 -1.82 -6.01
N ILE A 29 23.16 -1.17 -5.25
CA ILE A 29 22.74 -0.18 -4.23
C ILE A 29 22.01 0.99 -4.89
N GLY A 30 22.52 1.50 -6.01
CA GLY A 30 21.86 2.57 -6.76
C GLY A 30 20.46 2.17 -7.24
N LEU A 31 20.31 0.96 -7.79
CA LEU A 31 19.01 0.43 -8.22
C LEU A 31 18.05 0.24 -7.05
N LEU A 32 18.52 -0.25 -5.91
CA LEU A 32 17.70 -0.40 -4.71
C LEU A 32 17.17 0.97 -4.24
N ILE A 33 18.01 2.00 -4.21
CA ILE A 33 17.59 3.36 -3.82
C ILE A 33 16.52 3.89 -4.78
N ILE A 34 16.73 3.75 -6.10
CA ILE A 34 15.75 4.19 -7.09
C ILE A 34 14.44 3.42 -6.95
N SER A 35 14.51 2.09 -6.75
CA SER A 35 13.33 1.25 -6.58
C SER A 35 12.54 1.59 -5.32
N ALA A 36 13.22 1.86 -4.20
CA ALA A 36 12.60 2.27 -2.95
C ALA A 36 11.95 3.65 -3.07
N ALA A 37 12.62 4.60 -3.72
CA ALA A 37 12.07 5.92 -4.00
C ALA A 37 10.84 5.86 -4.93
N ALA A 38 10.91 5.04 -5.98
CA ALA A 38 9.79 4.81 -6.88
C ALA A 38 8.61 4.17 -6.15
N TRP A 39 8.86 3.18 -5.29
CA TRP A 39 7.82 2.54 -4.48
C TRP A 39 7.13 3.52 -3.54
N TYR A 40 7.91 4.38 -2.87
CA TYR A 40 7.38 5.41 -1.97
C TYR A 40 6.51 6.43 -2.72
N LEU A 41 6.95 6.89 -3.89
CA LEU A 41 6.22 7.88 -4.70
C LEU A 41 4.98 7.30 -5.38
N LEU A 42 5.01 6.02 -5.77
CA LEU A 42 3.92 5.33 -6.46
C LEU A 42 2.93 4.66 -5.49
N SER A 43 3.18 4.71 -4.18
CA SER A 43 2.26 4.13 -3.20
C SER A 43 0.91 4.86 -3.28
N PRO A 44 -0.21 4.14 -3.44
CA PRO A 44 -1.53 4.75 -3.54
C PRO A 44 -1.80 5.61 -2.31
N GLN A 45 -2.04 6.91 -2.53
CA GLN A 45 -2.40 7.80 -1.44
C GLN A 45 -3.84 7.50 -1.02
N GLU A 46 -3.99 6.96 0.19
CA GLU A 46 -5.27 6.80 0.84
C GLU A 46 -5.54 8.04 1.71
N THR A 47 -6.61 8.77 1.38
CA THR A 47 -7.09 9.90 2.18
C THR A 47 -8.18 9.41 3.12
N ARG A 48 -7.95 9.48 4.42
CA ARG A 48 -8.98 9.19 5.43
C ARG A 48 -10.11 10.21 5.34
N LEU A 49 -11.33 9.75 5.10
CA LEU A 49 -12.51 10.61 5.05
C LEU A 49 -13.23 10.64 6.39
N LYS A 50 -13.39 9.47 7.02
CA LYS A 50 -14.12 9.35 8.28
C LYS A 50 -13.64 8.13 9.06
N VAL A 51 -13.56 8.28 10.38
CA VAL A 51 -13.42 7.17 11.32
C VAL A 51 -14.61 7.27 12.26
N SER A 52 -15.25 6.15 12.54
CA SER A 52 -16.35 6.07 13.49
C SER A 52 -16.13 4.86 14.39
N ASP A 53 -16.21 5.08 15.69
CA ASP A 53 -16.10 4.04 16.69
C ASP A 53 -17.48 3.62 17.18
N SER A 54 -17.60 2.33 17.52
CA SER A 54 -18.76 1.78 18.22
C SER A 54 -19.05 2.49 19.55
N PRO A 55 -20.28 2.42 20.08
CA PRO A 55 -20.66 3.07 21.34
C PRO A 55 -19.73 2.79 22.52
N ASN A 56 -19.22 1.55 22.66
CA ASN A 56 -18.28 1.18 23.72
C ASN A 56 -16.81 1.08 23.23
N HIS A 57 -16.48 1.64 22.06
CA HIS A 57 -15.15 1.65 21.46
C HIS A 57 -14.51 0.25 21.25
N VAL A 58 -15.34 -0.78 21.10
CA VAL A 58 -14.89 -2.17 20.82
C VAL A 58 -14.44 -2.32 19.37
N ASN A 59 -15.19 -1.72 18.43
CA ASN A 59 -14.97 -1.81 17.00
C ASN A 59 -14.94 -0.42 16.36
N SER A 60 -14.30 -0.33 15.19
CA SER A 60 -14.25 0.89 14.40
C SER A 60 -14.46 0.62 12.92
N ILE A 61 -15.03 1.61 12.24
CA ILE A 61 -15.20 1.66 10.79
C ILE A 61 -14.39 2.84 10.28
N GLU A 62 -13.47 2.55 9.38
CA GLU A 62 -12.63 3.54 8.72
C GLU A 62 -13.04 3.65 7.25
N ILE A 63 -13.35 4.86 6.80
CA ILE A 63 -13.75 5.14 5.43
C ILE A 63 -12.65 5.98 4.80
N VAL A 64 -11.99 5.41 3.78
CA VAL A 64 -10.88 6.04 3.07
C VAL A 64 -11.23 6.25 1.60
N LYS A 65 -10.73 7.33 1.02
CA LYS A 65 -10.70 7.57 -0.41
C LYS A 65 -9.37 7.13 -0.95
N ARG A 66 -9.36 6.39 -2.03
CA ARG A 66 -8.14 6.04 -2.77
C ARG A 66 -8.20 6.67 -4.16
N GLU A 67 -7.16 7.39 -4.53
CA GLU A 67 -6.99 7.92 -5.88
C GLU A 67 -6.51 6.80 -6.82
N ASP A 68 -7.41 5.84 -7.10
CA ASP A 68 -7.17 4.77 -8.07
C ASP A 68 -7.33 5.28 -9.51
N PHE A 69 -6.57 4.70 -10.44
CA PHE A 69 -6.75 4.90 -11.88
C PHE A 69 -7.67 3.80 -12.45
N PRO A 70 -8.64 4.10 -13.34
CA PRO A 70 -8.91 5.38 -14.00
C PRO A 70 -9.78 6.36 -13.20
N SER A 71 -10.36 5.94 -12.09
CA SER A 71 -11.28 6.75 -11.28
C SER A 71 -11.12 6.44 -9.79
N PRO A 72 -11.27 7.44 -8.90
CA PRO A 72 -11.10 7.23 -7.47
C PRO A 72 -12.15 6.25 -6.91
N SER A 73 -11.78 5.59 -5.82
CA SER A 73 -12.64 4.64 -5.09
C SER A 73 -12.75 5.02 -3.61
N ILE A 74 -13.82 4.56 -2.98
CA ILE A 74 -14.03 4.62 -1.53
C ILE A 74 -13.85 3.21 -0.99
N ARG A 75 -13.11 3.05 0.11
CA ARG A 75 -13.04 1.80 0.87
C ARG A 75 -13.61 2.00 2.26
N ILE A 76 -14.52 1.12 2.63
CA ILE A 76 -15.07 1.00 3.98
C ILE A 76 -14.34 -0.19 4.63
N ASN A 77 -13.39 0.12 5.50
CA ASN A 77 -12.58 -0.85 6.23
C ASN A 77 -13.20 -1.09 7.61
N TYR A 78 -13.31 -2.35 8.01
CA TYR A 78 -13.79 -2.75 9.32
C TYR A 78 -13.22 -4.12 9.68
N ARG A 79 -12.64 -4.25 10.87
CA ARG A 79 -11.93 -5.47 11.31
C ARG A 79 -10.89 -5.91 10.27
N ASN A 80 -11.10 -7.05 9.60
CA ASN A 80 -10.25 -7.58 8.53
C ASN A 80 -10.97 -7.62 7.17
N LYS A 81 -12.07 -6.89 7.04
CA LYS A 81 -12.89 -6.82 5.84
C LYS A 81 -12.79 -5.42 5.25
N SER A 82 -12.91 -5.33 3.93
CA SER A 82 -12.98 -4.06 3.22
C SER A 82 -14.03 -4.14 2.13
N ILE A 83 -14.91 -3.16 2.04
CA ILE A 83 -15.88 -3.02 0.95
C ILE A 83 -15.44 -1.84 0.09
N MET A 84 -15.24 -2.09 -1.20
CA MET A 84 -14.88 -1.07 -2.17
C MET A 84 -16.12 -0.56 -2.90
N LYS A 85 -16.25 0.76 -3.02
CA LYS A 85 -17.30 1.45 -3.76
C LYS A 85 -16.65 2.40 -4.76
N THR A 86 -17.13 2.39 -6.00
CA THR A 86 -16.60 3.25 -7.08
C THR A 86 -17.33 4.60 -7.18
N LYS A 87 -18.45 4.74 -6.48
CA LYS A 87 -19.23 5.98 -6.45
C LYS A 87 -18.72 6.85 -5.30
N ILE A 88 -18.12 8.00 -5.63
CA ILE A 88 -17.73 9.00 -4.63
C ILE A 88 -18.97 9.74 -4.13
N PRO A 89 -19.31 9.64 -2.83
CA PRO A 89 -20.42 10.35 -2.22
C PRO A 89 -20.05 11.81 -1.91
N ASP A 90 -21.06 12.64 -1.72
CA ASP A 90 -20.91 14.00 -1.21
C ASP A 90 -20.98 14.00 0.33
N GLU A 91 -21.73 13.06 0.92
CA GLU A 91 -21.89 12.91 2.36
C GLU A 91 -21.79 11.44 2.80
N ILE A 92 -21.19 11.23 3.97
CA ILE A 92 -20.95 9.92 4.57
C ILE A 92 -21.47 9.92 6.01
N SER A 93 -22.48 9.10 6.28
CA SER A 93 -22.97 8.85 7.64
C SER A 93 -22.70 7.42 8.08
N VAL A 94 -22.44 7.26 9.37
CA VAL A 94 -22.25 5.96 10.02
C VAL A 94 -23.15 5.97 11.24
N GLU A 95 -24.08 5.02 11.29
CA GLU A 95 -25.01 4.85 12.39
C GLU A 95 -24.78 3.49 13.03
N TRP A 96 -24.42 3.48 14.31
CA TRP A 96 -24.20 2.25 15.06
C TRP A 96 -25.50 1.78 15.70
N LYS A 97 -25.85 0.51 15.46
CA LYS A 97 -26.98 -0.16 16.11
C LYS A 97 -26.55 -0.89 17.39
N SER A 98 -25.32 -1.39 17.42
CA SER A 98 -24.67 -2.02 18.56
C SER A 98 -23.14 -1.89 18.42
N ASP A 99 -22.36 -2.50 19.30
CA ASP A 99 -20.89 -2.54 19.10
C ASP A 99 -20.45 -3.42 17.93
N TYR A 100 -21.36 -4.25 17.40
CA TYR A 100 -21.07 -5.24 16.36
C TYR A 100 -21.85 -5.02 15.07
N GLU A 101 -22.72 -4.02 15.04
CA GLU A 101 -23.59 -3.73 13.90
C GLU A 101 -23.63 -2.22 13.63
N ALA A 102 -23.39 -1.85 12.37
CA ALA A 102 -23.52 -0.49 11.91
C ALA A 102 -24.07 -0.41 10.48
N VAL A 103 -24.61 0.75 10.16
CA VAL A 103 -25.09 1.09 8.83
C VAL A 103 -24.27 2.28 8.33
N VAL A 104 -23.58 2.08 7.22
CA VAL A 104 -22.87 3.16 6.51
C VAL A 104 -23.74 3.61 5.34
N THR A 105 -24.07 4.89 5.30
CA THR A 105 -24.84 5.48 4.19
C THR A 105 -23.97 6.44 3.42
N LEU A 106 -23.87 6.21 2.10
CA LEU A 106 -23.13 7.04 1.16
C LEU A 106 -24.14 7.81 0.29
N THR A 107 -24.24 9.11 0.50
CA THR A 107 -25.23 9.96 -0.17
C THR A 107 -24.56 10.77 -1.28
N LYS A 108 -25.19 10.82 -2.46
CA LYS A 108 -24.79 11.68 -3.57
C LYS A 108 -26.00 12.46 -4.08
N GLN A 109 -25.85 13.76 -4.27
CA GLN A 109 -26.96 14.60 -4.73
C GLN A 109 -27.53 14.08 -6.06
N GLY A 110 -28.87 13.97 -6.12
CA GLY A 110 -29.59 13.51 -7.30
C GLY A 110 -29.50 12.00 -7.58
N ARG A 111 -29.05 11.19 -6.61
CA ARG A 111 -29.03 9.71 -6.71
C ARG A 111 -29.53 9.07 -5.42
N GLU A 112 -30.00 7.83 -5.54
CA GLU A 112 -30.32 7.03 -4.36
C GLU A 112 -29.06 6.78 -3.51
N PRO A 113 -29.17 6.89 -2.17
CA PRO A 113 -28.06 6.56 -1.27
C PRO A 113 -27.64 5.10 -1.38
N ASP A 114 -26.34 4.85 -1.27
CA ASP A 114 -25.79 3.49 -1.18
C ASP A 114 -25.64 3.11 0.29
N ILE A 115 -26.39 2.10 0.73
CA ILE A 115 -26.46 1.65 2.11
C ILE A 115 -25.64 0.37 2.25
N VAL A 116 -24.72 0.37 3.21
CA VAL A 116 -23.85 -0.77 3.51
C VAL A 116 -24.07 -1.18 4.96
N HIS A 117 -24.56 -2.41 5.14
CA HIS A 117 -24.66 -3.05 6.44
C HIS A 117 -23.31 -3.66 6.81
N VAL A 118 -22.84 -3.35 8.02
CA VAL A 118 -21.54 -3.78 8.54
C VAL A 118 -21.76 -4.59 9.80
N ASP A 119 -21.41 -5.87 9.72
CA ASP A 119 -21.46 -6.82 10.83
C ASP A 119 -20.06 -7.36 11.13
N PHE A 120 -19.66 -7.26 12.40
CA PHE A 120 -18.29 -7.55 12.87
C PHE A 120 -17.99 -9.02 13.11
#